data_AF-A0A947G682-F1
#
_entry.id   AF-A0A947G682-F1
#
_cell.length_a   1.000
_cell.length_b   1.000
_cell.length_c   1.000
_cell.angle_alpha   90.00
_cell.angle_beta   90.00
_cell.angle_gamma   90.00
#
_symmetry.space_group_name_H-M   'P 1'
#
loop_
_entity.id
_entity.type
_entity.pdbx_description
1 polymer ?
#
loop_
_entity_poly.entity_id
_entity_poly.type
_entity_poly.pdbx_seq_one_letter_code
_entity_poly.pdbx_strand_id
1 'polypeptide(L)'
;MKLLIPFVIVVPGIIAFNLYSNDMRLEARGDTASSMAVYLDANPSTEFVDTAESPSNVELAAWPSGRYLLAIFPDGGAMGAIETRSPYVLPITREDFDGKRAGEFTVFVTEDQSWAAVNPGLAEEIDAFNSGVREAARTAGSLTTSEKMIAFKYDTALAQLLGNVLPQGVGIVGFVLAALLGAVVSSLAAMLNAASTIFSMDVFKKFIRPKASQATTVRVGRFAVVAFGIVAVFLAPQLGNPAISNSIFTIIQE
;
A
#
# COMPACT_ATOMS: atom_id res chain seq x y z
N MET A 1 -28.95 -7.83 -4.33
CA MET A 1 -27.67 -7.08 -4.28
C MET A 1 -26.55 -7.82 -3.53
N LYS A 2 -26.78 -8.37 -2.32
CA LYS A 2 -25.76 -9.13 -1.57
C LYS A 2 -25.16 -10.36 -2.29
N LEU A 3 -25.93 -11.01 -3.17
CA LEU A 3 -25.45 -12.12 -4.01
C LEU A 3 -24.67 -11.68 -5.25
N LEU A 4 -24.78 -10.41 -5.68
CA LEU A 4 -24.11 -9.91 -6.89
C LEU A 4 -22.69 -9.42 -6.61
N ILE A 5 -22.46 -8.89 -5.40
CA ILE A 5 -21.18 -8.33 -4.97
C ILE A 5 -20.02 -9.36 -5.09
N PRO A 6 -20.17 -10.63 -4.66
CA PRO A 6 -19.10 -11.63 -4.84
C PRO A 6 -18.74 -11.88 -6.31
N PHE A 7 -19.73 -11.96 -7.20
CA PHE A 7 -19.47 -12.26 -8.61
C PHE A 7 -18.88 -11.08 -9.38
N VAL A 8 -19.28 -9.85 -9.03
CA VAL A 8 -18.82 -8.65 -9.74
C VAL A 8 -17.49 -8.13 -9.19
N ILE A 9 -17.20 -8.34 -7.91
CA ILE A 9 -15.99 -7.79 -7.26
C ILE A 9 -14.96 -8.89 -6.96
N VAL A 10 -15.39 -10.00 -6.34
CA VAL A 10 -14.44 -11.01 -5.85
C VAL A 10 -13.87 -11.86 -6.98
N VAL A 11 -14.70 -12.31 -7.94
CA VAL A 11 -14.22 -13.14 -9.05
C VAL A 11 -13.19 -12.42 -9.92
N PRO A 12 -13.41 -11.18 -10.39
CA PRO A 12 -12.37 -10.44 -11.10
C PRO A 12 -11.11 -10.22 -10.24
N GLY A 13 -11.26 -9.97 -8.94
CA GLY A 13 -10.12 -9.84 -8.02
C GLY A 13 -9.27 -11.11 -7.91
N ILE A 14 -9.90 -12.29 -7.79
CA ILE A 14 -9.19 -13.58 -7.78
C ILE A 14 -8.49 -13.83 -9.12
N ILE A 15 -9.15 -13.51 -10.24
CA ILE A 15 -8.55 -13.60 -11.57
C ILE A 15 -7.35 -12.66 -11.68
N ALA A 16 -7.45 -11.42 -11.18
CA ALA A 16 -6.36 -10.46 -11.12
C ALA A 16 -5.14 -11.05 -10.41
N PHE A 17 -5.37 -11.61 -9.22
CA PHE A 17 -4.31 -12.17 -8.41
C PHE A 17 -3.65 -13.36 -9.10
N ASN A 18 -4.44 -14.29 -9.65
CA ASN A 18 -3.88 -15.45 -10.34
C ASN A 18 -3.09 -15.08 -11.60
N LEU A 19 -3.50 -14.05 -12.33
CA LEU A 19 -2.81 -13.62 -13.55
C LEU A 19 -1.60 -12.72 -13.28
N TYR A 20 -1.66 -11.86 -12.27
CA TYR A 20 -0.71 -10.75 -12.06
C TYR A 20 -0.03 -10.76 -10.69
N SER A 21 -0.16 -11.84 -9.91
CA SER A 21 0.53 -11.97 -8.61
C SER A 21 2.03 -11.71 -8.71
N ASN A 22 2.69 -12.15 -9.78
CA ASN A 22 4.11 -11.86 -10.01
C ASN A 22 4.39 -10.37 -10.18
N ASP A 23 3.59 -9.64 -10.97
CA ASP A 23 3.76 -8.20 -11.11
C ASP A 23 3.44 -7.45 -9.81
N MET A 24 2.45 -7.92 -9.04
CA MET A 24 2.17 -7.38 -7.70
C MET A 24 3.34 -7.60 -6.73
N ARG A 25 4.13 -8.68 -6.88
CA ARG A 25 5.38 -8.87 -6.13
C ARG A 25 6.48 -7.94 -6.61
N LEU A 26 6.57 -7.68 -7.92
CA LEU A 26 7.56 -6.75 -8.47
C LEU A 26 7.33 -5.31 -8.00
N GLU A 27 6.08 -4.89 -7.92
CA GLU A 27 5.66 -3.59 -7.38
C GLU A 27 5.84 -3.51 -5.85
N ALA A 28 5.80 -4.65 -5.15
CA ALA A 28 6.05 -4.73 -3.71
C ALA A 28 7.53 -4.68 -3.33
N ARG A 29 8.47 -4.76 -4.28
CA ARG A 29 9.91 -4.93 -3.98
C ARG A 29 10.48 -3.87 -3.04
N GLY A 30 10.04 -2.63 -3.12
CA GLY A 30 10.50 -1.57 -2.21
C GLY A 30 10.03 -1.80 -0.76
N ASP A 31 8.76 -2.15 -0.59
CA ASP A 31 8.16 -2.44 0.71
C ASP A 31 8.77 -3.72 1.32
N THR A 32 9.00 -4.74 0.48
CA THR A 32 9.71 -5.97 0.84
C THR A 32 11.18 -5.69 1.18
N ALA A 33 11.89 -4.85 0.42
CA ALA A 33 13.28 -4.49 0.71
C ALA A 33 13.41 -3.81 2.09
N SER A 34 12.50 -2.89 2.40
CA SER A 34 12.47 -2.22 3.71
C SER A 34 12.28 -3.23 4.85
N SER A 35 11.24 -4.08 4.76
CA SER A 35 10.95 -5.07 5.82
C SER A 35 12.04 -6.14 5.94
N MET A 36 12.64 -6.58 4.83
CA MET A 36 13.75 -7.54 4.85
C MET A 36 15.05 -6.95 5.40
N ALA A 37 15.33 -5.66 5.18
CA ALA A 37 16.49 -5.01 5.77
C ALA A 37 16.37 -4.94 7.30
N VAL A 38 15.17 -4.61 7.82
CA VAL A 38 14.89 -4.66 9.27
C VAL A 38 15.01 -6.09 9.80
N TYR A 39 14.51 -7.08 9.05
CA TYR A 39 14.63 -8.49 9.45
C TYR A 39 16.07 -8.97 9.50
N LEU A 40 16.89 -8.63 8.50
CA LEU A 40 18.30 -9.01 8.46
C LEU A 40 19.10 -8.37 9.61
N ASP A 41 18.78 -7.14 9.99
CA ASP A 41 19.37 -6.48 11.17
C ASP A 41 18.99 -7.20 12.48
N ALA A 42 17.73 -7.64 12.60
CA ALA A 42 17.24 -8.38 13.76
C ALA A 42 17.76 -9.84 13.83
N ASN A 43 17.93 -10.49 12.68
CA ASN A 43 18.41 -11.86 12.53
C ASN A 43 19.51 -11.95 11.45
N PRO A 44 20.75 -11.58 11.79
CA PRO A 44 21.88 -11.64 10.84
C PRO A 44 22.24 -13.06 10.37
N SER A 45 21.73 -14.09 11.05
CA SER A 45 21.95 -15.50 10.73
C SER A 45 20.88 -16.13 9.83
N THR A 46 19.95 -15.34 9.28
CA THR A 46 18.92 -15.84 8.38
C THR A 46 19.51 -16.57 7.17
N GLU A 47 18.91 -17.69 6.77
CA GLU A 47 19.33 -18.43 5.57
C GLU A 47 18.68 -17.87 4.29
N PHE A 48 17.68 -17.00 4.41
CA PHE A 48 16.79 -16.60 3.32
C PHE A 48 17.00 -15.19 2.80
N VAL A 49 17.84 -14.38 3.44
CA VAL A 49 18.14 -13.01 3.02
C VAL A 49 19.65 -12.81 2.93
N ASP A 50 20.14 -12.58 1.70
CA ASP A 50 21.53 -12.23 1.43
C ASP A 50 21.65 -10.75 1.04
N THR A 51 22.86 -10.19 1.13
CA THR A 51 23.19 -8.83 0.68
C THR A 51 24.26 -8.87 -0.41
N ALA A 52 24.16 -7.99 -1.41
CA ALA A 52 25.24 -7.75 -2.37
C ALA A 52 25.44 -6.26 -2.61
N GLU A 53 26.71 -5.87 -2.70
CA GLU A 53 27.15 -4.51 -2.97
C GLU A 53 27.17 -4.24 -4.46
N SER A 54 26.27 -3.38 -4.96
CA SER A 54 26.19 -2.97 -6.37
C SER A 54 26.36 -4.13 -7.37
N PRO A 55 25.56 -5.21 -7.24
CA PRO A 55 25.70 -6.39 -8.10
C PRO A 55 25.42 -6.05 -9.56
N SER A 56 26.12 -6.73 -10.46
CA SER A 56 25.93 -6.60 -11.91
C SER A 56 24.60 -7.20 -12.38
N ASN A 57 24.08 -6.73 -13.52
CA ASN A 57 22.85 -7.29 -14.11
C ASN A 57 22.95 -8.80 -14.39
N VAL A 58 24.15 -9.33 -14.65
CA VAL A 58 24.37 -10.77 -14.87
C VAL A 58 24.18 -11.56 -13.58
N GLU A 59 24.72 -11.07 -12.46
CA GLU A 59 24.54 -11.68 -11.14
C GLU A 59 23.07 -11.61 -10.70
N LEU A 60 22.44 -10.46 -10.92
CA LEU A 60 21.02 -10.26 -10.59
C LEU A 60 20.08 -11.14 -11.42
N ALA A 61 20.42 -11.42 -12.68
CA ALA A 61 19.65 -12.30 -13.54
C ALA A 61 19.82 -13.78 -13.18
N ALA A 62 20.97 -14.16 -12.62
CA ALA A 62 21.29 -15.52 -12.21
C ALA A 62 20.81 -15.88 -10.79
N TRP A 63 20.29 -14.90 -10.03
CA TRP A 63 19.89 -15.10 -8.64
C TRP A 63 18.77 -16.14 -8.49
N PRO A 64 18.91 -17.14 -7.58
CA PRO A 64 17.92 -18.20 -7.43
C PRO A 64 16.60 -17.70 -6.83
N SER A 65 15.51 -18.44 -7.11
CA SER A 65 14.25 -18.24 -6.41
C SER A 65 14.29 -18.82 -4.99
N GLY A 66 13.47 -18.26 -4.10
CA GLY A 66 13.31 -18.76 -2.73
C GLY A 66 14.28 -18.16 -1.70
N ARG A 67 15.27 -17.37 -2.14
CA ARG A 67 16.14 -16.56 -1.26
C ARG A 67 16.11 -15.12 -1.75
N TYR A 68 15.93 -14.17 -0.85
CA TYR A 68 15.95 -12.75 -1.16
C TYR A 68 17.39 -12.22 -1.23
N LEU A 69 17.63 -11.31 -2.16
CA LEU A 69 18.86 -10.53 -2.27
C LEU A 69 18.55 -9.06 -2.04
N LEU A 70 19.06 -8.48 -0.97
CA LEU A 70 19.15 -7.04 -0.79
C LEU A 70 20.33 -6.52 -1.63
N ALA A 71 20.02 -5.99 -2.80
CA ALA A 71 21.00 -5.41 -3.71
C ALA A 71 21.20 -3.94 -3.35
N ILE A 72 22.33 -3.62 -2.72
CA ILE A 72 22.60 -2.31 -2.12
C ILE A 72 23.33 -1.42 -3.13
N PHE A 73 22.70 -0.32 -3.51
CA PHE A 73 23.23 0.65 -4.47
C PHE A 73 23.59 1.97 -3.78
N PRO A 74 24.57 2.72 -4.30
CA PRO A 74 24.97 4.00 -3.70
C PRO A 74 23.87 5.06 -3.78
N ASP A 75 23.08 5.06 -4.86
CA ASP A 75 22.01 6.04 -5.11
C ASP A 75 20.87 5.43 -5.95
N GLY A 76 19.76 6.17 -6.05
CA GLY A 76 18.59 5.76 -6.82
C GLY A 76 18.80 5.71 -8.35
N GLY A 77 19.82 6.39 -8.88
CA GLY A 77 20.17 6.34 -10.30
C GLY A 77 20.78 4.99 -10.67
N ALA A 78 21.72 4.50 -9.85
CA ALA A 78 22.31 3.18 -10.00
C ALA A 78 21.25 2.06 -9.84
N MET A 79 20.31 2.24 -8.91
CA MET A 79 19.19 1.33 -8.73
C MET A 79 18.25 1.27 -9.96
N GLY A 80 18.03 2.41 -10.63
CA GLY A 80 17.18 2.50 -11.82
C GLY A 80 17.74 1.80 -13.07
N ALA A 81 19.03 1.43 -13.07
CA ALA A 81 19.70 0.75 -14.19
C ALA A 81 19.53 -0.79 -14.17
N ILE A 82 18.78 -1.32 -13.19
CA ILE A 82 18.58 -2.76 -13.02
C ILE A 82 17.54 -3.28 -14.00
N GLU A 83 17.90 -4.35 -14.73
CA GLU A 83 17.02 -4.96 -15.72
C GLU A 83 16.25 -6.18 -15.18
N THR A 84 16.63 -6.71 -14.01
CA THR A 84 16.01 -7.93 -13.50
C THR A 84 14.57 -7.72 -13.05
N ARG A 85 13.70 -8.63 -13.50
CA ARG A 85 12.29 -8.77 -13.08
C ARG A 85 12.11 -9.95 -12.12
N SER A 86 13.13 -10.27 -11.33
CA SER A 86 12.99 -11.24 -10.24
C SER A 86 12.38 -10.55 -9.01
N PRO A 87 11.30 -11.10 -8.41
CA PRO A 87 10.74 -10.59 -7.16
C PRO A 87 11.61 -10.91 -5.94
N TYR A 88 12.64 -11.74 -6.10
CA TYR A 88 13.59 -12.09 -5.04
C TYR A 88 14.79 -11.16 -5.01
N VAL A 89 15.02 -10.36 -6.06
CA VAL A 89 16.03 -9.30 -6.04
C VAL A 89 15.35 -8.03 -5.57
N LEU A 90 15.82 -7.49 -4.45
CA LEU A 90 15.28 -6.35 -3.73
C LEU A 90 16.29 -5.19 -3.77
N PRO A 91 16.16 -4.27 -4.74
CA PRO A 91 17.04 -3.11 -4.82
C PRO A 91 16.75 -2.14 -3.67
N ILE A 92 17.80 -1.64 -3.03
CA ILE A 92 17.71 -0.66 -1.94
C ILE A 92 18.90 0.29 -2.01
N THR A 93 18.70 1.55 -1.64
CA THR A 93 19.82 2.50 -1.53
C THR A 93 20.62 2.21 -0.25
N ARG A 94 21.90 2.57 -0.25
CA ARG A 94 22.76 2.50 0.94
C ARG A 94 22.15 3.30 2.10
N GLU A 95 21.67 4.51 1.82
CA GLU A 95 21.02 5.36 2.81
C GLU A 95 19.80 4.67 3.44
N ASP A 96 18.91 4.11 2.63
CA ASP A 96 17.73 3.41 3.13
C ASP A 96 18.12 2.17 3.93
N PHE A 97 19.04 1.34 3.41
CA PHE A 97 19.51 0.13 4.07
C PHE A 97 20.15 0.42 5.44
N ASP A 98 20.96 1.46 5.53
CA ASP A 98 21.60 1.86 6.79
C ASP A 98 20.59 2.46 7.78
N GLY A 99 19.52 3.08 7.27
CA GLY A 99 18.42 3.60 8.09
C GLY A 99 17.44 2.55 8.62
N LYS A 100 17.39 1.35 8.02
CA LYS A 100 16.51 0.25 8.47
C LYS A 100 17.17 -0.53 9.61
N ARG A 101 16.72 -0.29 10.84
CA ARG A 101 17.18 -1.00 12.04
C ARG A 101 16.00 -1.53 12.82
N ALA A 102 16.15 -2.72 13.38
CA ALA A 102 15.13 -3.34 14.20
C ALA A 102 15.05 -2.67 15.57
N GLY A 103 13.81 -2.41 16.01
CA GLY A 103 13.54 -2.00 17.38
C GLY A 103 13.80 -3.13 18.37
N GLU A 104 13.93 -2.77 19.65
CA GLU A 104 14.01 -3.76 20.71
C GLU A 104 12.72 -4.58 20.76
N PHE A 105 12.85 -5.91 20.81
CA PHE A 105 11.74 -6.85 20.79
C PHE A 105 10.78 -6.73 19.58
N THR A 106 11.31 -6.40 18.40
CA THR A 106 10.53 -6.41 17.17
C THR A 106 10.18 -7.83 16.72
N VAL A 107 8.89 -8.07 16.49
CA VAL A 107 8.36 -9.28 15.85
C VAL A 107 7.92 -8.97 14.43
N PHE A 108 8.05 -9.94 13.54
CA PHE A 108 7.72 -9.79 12.12
C PHE A 108 6.39 -10.49 11.83
N VAL A 109 5.39 -9.75 11.38
CA VAL A 109 4.03 -10.26 11.23
C VAL A 109 3.55 -10.17 9.79
N THR A 110 2.73 -11.12 9.39
CA THR A 110 2.07 -11.15 8.08
C THR A 110 0.58 -10.94 8.26
N GLU A 111 -0.03 -10.04 7.50
CA GLU A 111 -1.49 -9.82 7.54
C GLU A 111 -2.26 -10.82 6.66
N ASP A 112 -1.58 -11.49 5.73
CA ASP A 112 -2.19 -12.41 4.78
C ASP A 112 -1.51 -13.79 4.77
N GLN A 113 -2.29 -14.83 4.41
CA GLN A 113 -1.78 -16.21 4.30
C GLN A 113 -0.91 -16.41 3.06
N SER A 114 -1.03 -15.54 2.06
CA SER A 114 -0.32 -15.63 0.79
C SER A 114 1.17 -15.37 0.93
N TRP A 115 1.60 -14.56 1.91
CA TRP A 115 3.01 -14.33 2.20
C TRP A 115 3.72 -15.63 2.58
N ALA A 116 3.14 -16.40 3.51
CA ALA A 116 3.70 -17.68 3.94
C ALA A 116 3.67 -18.72 2.80
N ALA A 117 2.65 -18.65 1.93
CA ALA A 117 2.57 -19.55 0.77
C ALA A 117 3.71 -19.35 -0.24
N VAL A 118 4.23 -18.12 -0.40
CA VAL A 118 5.37 -17.84 -1.29
C VAL A 118 6.72 -17.91 -0.59
N ASN A 119 6.74 -17.87 0.75
CA ASN A 119 7.94 -17.89 1.58
C ASN A 119 7.88 -18.98 2.67
N PRO A 120 7.63 -20.26 2.35
CA PRO A 120 7.34 -21.28 3.37
C PRO A 120 8.49 -21.48 4.37
N GLY A 121 9.74 -21.54 3.89
CA GLY A 121 10.90 -21.71 4.78
C GLY A 121 11.20 -20.47 5.63
N LEU A 122 11.13 -19.29 5.04
CA LEU A 122 11.32 -18.04 5.78
C LEU A 122 10.17 -17.79 6.77
N ALA A 123 8.94 -18.24 6.48
CA ALA A 123 7.83 -18.17 7.43
C ALA A 123 8.10 -19.00 8.69
N GLU A 124 8.61 -20.22 8.52
CA GLU A 124 9.00 -21.07 9.65
C GLU A 124 10.15 -20.44 10.47
N GLU A 125 11.15 -19.87 9.80
CA GLU A 125 12.25 -19.15 10.45
C GLU A 125 11.74 -17.94 11.26
N ILE A 126 10.86 -17.12 10.66
CA ILE A 126 10.26 -15.95 11.31
C ILE A 126 9.40 -16.37 12.51
N ASP A 127 8.63 -17.45 12.41
CA ASP A 127 7.80 -17.93 13.51
C ASP A 127 8.65 -18.39 14.70
N ALA A 128 9.77 -19.07 14.43
CA ALA A 128 10.74 -19.46 15.44
C ALA A 128 11.40 -18.22 16.08
N PHE A 129 11.87 -17.27 15.26
CA PHE A 129 12.45 -16.01 15.71
C PHE A 129 11.49 -15.21 16.60
N ASN A 130 10.26 -15.01 16.14
CA ASN A 130 9.22 -14.27 16.85
C ASN A 130 8.88 -14.90 18.20
N SER A 131 8.87 -16.23 18.28
CA SER A 131 8.60 -16.94 19.53
C SER A 131 9.69 -16.64 20.56
N GLY A 132 10.96 -16.64 20.14
CA GLY A 132 12.09 -16.24 20.99
C GLY A 132 12.01 -14.78 21.44
N VAL A 133 11.70 -13.87 20.52
CA VAL A 133 11.55 -12.44 20.83
C VAL A 133 10.42 -12.19 21.83
N ARG A 134 9.26 -12.83 21.66
CA ARG A 134 8.13 -12.69 22.61
C ARG A 134 8.47 -13.19 24.00
N GLU A 135 9.25 -14.27 24.10
CA GLU A 135 9.72 -14.78 25.39
C GLU A 135 10.71 -13.80 26.05
N ALA A 136 11.65 -13.27 25.27
CA ALA A 136 12.61 -12.30 25.77
C ALA A 136 11.92 -11.02 26.27
N ALA A 137 10.95 -10.51 25.49
CA ALA A 137 10.15 -9.34 25.84
C ALA A 137 9.39 -9.55 27.15
N ARG A 138 8.74 -10.71 27.30
CA ARG A 138 8.00 -11.07 28.52
C ARG A 138 8.91 -11.14 29.74
N THR A 139 10.10 -11.73 29.59
CA THR A 139 11.10 -11.83 30.67
C THR A 139 11.62 -10.45 31.07
N ALA A 140 11.80 -9.56 30.09
CA ALA A 140 12.20 -8.17 30.32
C ALA A 140 11.05 -7.27 30.83
N GLY A 141 9.81 -7.77 30.89
CA GLY A 141 8.63 -6.95 31.21
C GLY A 141 8.32 -5.87 30.16
N SER A 142 8.78 -6.06 28.93
CA SER A 142 8.63 -5.12 27.81
C SER A 142 7.53 -5.57 26.84
N LEU A 143 7.07 -4.63 26.01
CA LEU A 143 6.11 -4.88 24.94
C LEU A 143 6.83 -5.17 23.63
N THR A 144 6.26 -6.04 22.80
CA THR A 144 6.77 -6.29 21.45
C THR A 144 6.24 -5.26 20.47
N THR A 145 7.12 -4.76 19.60
CA THR A 145 6.72 -3.97 18.42
C THR A 145 6.56 -4.89 17.22
N SER A 146 5.66 -4.60 16.29
CA SER A 146 5.44 -5.42 15.10
C SER A 146 5.90 -4.73 13.82
N GLU A 147 6.74 -5.39 13.04
CA GLU A 147 7.10 -5.01 11.67
C GLU A 147 6.29 -5.86 10.68
N LYS A 148 5.68 -5.21 9.67
CA LYS A 148 4.83 -5.93 8.70
C LYS A 148 5.65 -6.47 7.54
N MET A 149 5.43 -7.73 7.21
CA MET A 149 6.04 -8.39 6.06
C MET A 149 5.10 -8.33 4.86
N ILE A 150 5.55 -7.69 3.78
CA ILE A 150 4.75 -7.46 2.57
C ILE A 150 5.34 -8.27 1.43
N ALA A 151 4.52 -9.12 0.80
CA ALA A 151 4.89 -9.89 -0.39
C ALA A 151 4.20 -9.36 -1.65
N PHE A 152 3.00 -8.79 -1.53
CA PHE A 152 2.18 -8.36 -2.65
C PHE A 152 1.63 -6.96 -2.44
N LYS A 153 1.63 -6.16 -3.51
CA LYS A 153 1.01 -4.84 -3.54
C LYS A 153 -0.38 -4.92 -4.18
N TYR A 154 -1.37 -5.38 -3.41
CA TYR A 154 -2.71 -5.72 -3.91
C TYR A 154 -3.47 -4.56 -4.56
N ASP A 155 -3.21 -3.33 -4.15
CA ASP A 155 -3.76 -2.10 -4.71
C ASP A 155 -3.40 -1.91 -6.20
N THR A 156 -2.32 -2.54 -6.67
CA THR A 156 -1.95 -2.53 -8.09
C THR A 156 -2.75 -3.51 -8.94
N ALA A 157 -3.51 -4.45 -8.34
CA ALA A 157 -4.17 -5.53 -9.07
C ALA A 157 -5.13 -5.05 -10.16
N LEU A 158 -5.91 -4.00 -9.87
CA LEU A 158 -6.82 -3.43 -10.85
C LEU A 158 -6.06 -2.78 -12.01
N ALA A 159 -4.98 -2.05 -11.72
CA ALA A 159 -4.15 -1.44 -12.74
C ALA A 159 -3.50 -2.50 -13.64
N GLN A 160 -3.00 -3.59 -13.04
CA GLN A 160 -2.43 -4.72 -13.78
C GLN A 160 -3.47 -5.40 -14.68
N LEU A 161 -4.68 -5.63 -14.19
CA LEU A 161 -5.78 -6.16 -15.01
C LEU A 161 -6.11 -5.24 -16.19
N LEU A 162 -6.30 -3.95 -15.92
CA LEU A 162 -6.70 -3.00 -16.97
C LEU A 162 -5.60 -2.81 -18.01
N GLY A 163 -4.34 -2.76 -17.59
CA GLY A 163 -3.19 -2.59 -18.47
C GLY A 163 -2.91 -3.81 -19.35
N ASN A 164 -3.11 -5.02 -18.83
CA ASN A 164 -2.68 -6.23 -19.51
C ASN A 164 -3.83 -7.04 -20.16
N VAL A 165 -5.09 -6.86 -19.71
CA VAL A 165 -6.25 -7.61 -20.27
C VAL A 165 -6.99 -6.81 -21.34
N LEU A 166 -7.07 -5.48 -21.20
CA LEU A 166 -7.84 -4.69 -22.14
C LEU A 166 -7.11 -4.54 -23.46
N PRO A 167 -7.81 -4.62 -24.61
CA PRO A 167 -7.21 -4.36 -25.90
C PRO A 167 -6.60 -2.96 -25.96
N GLN A 168 -5.30 -2.91 -26.20
CA GLN A 168 -4.53 -1.68 -26.29
C GLN A 168 -4.77 -1.00 -27.65
N GLY A 169 -4.73 0.34 -27.68
CA GLY A 169 -4.81 1.11 -28.92
C GLY A 169 -6.19 1.16 -29.61
N VAL A 170 -7.22 0.51 -29.07
CA VAL A 170 -8.59 0.53 -29.63
C VAL A 170 -9.56 1.43 -28.85
N GLY A 171 -9.05 2.26 -27.93
CA GLY A 171 -9.84 3.20 -27.14
C GLY A 171 -10.62 2.59 -25.96
N ILE A 172 -10.68 1.26 -25.83
CA ILE A 172 -11.37 0.59 -24.70
C ILE A 172 -10.74 0.96 -23.36
N VAL A 173 -9.42 1.03 -23.28
CA VAL A 173 -8.71 1.48 -22.07
C VAL A 173 -9.17 2.88 -21.67
N GLY A 174 -9.22 3.82 -22.62
CA GLY A 174 -9.70 5.18 -22.37
C GLY A 174 -11.17 5.22 -21.95
N PHE A 175 -12.02 4.39 -22.54
CA PHE A 175 -13.43 4.27 -22.16
C PHE A 175 -13.59 3.79 -20.71
N VAL A 176 -12.86 2.74 -20.31
CA VAL A 176 -12.92 2.21 -18.94
C VAL A 176 -12.36 3.23 -17.94
N LEU A 177 -11.24 3.88 -18.26
CA LEU A 177 -10.69 4.96 -17.42
C LEU A 177 -11.68 6.13 -17.26
N ALA A 178 -12.39 6.52 -18.33
CA ALA A 178 -13.42 7.54 -18.26
C ALA A 178 -14.62 7.10 -17.39
N ALA A 179 -15.02 5.83 -17.48
CA ALA A 179 -16.08 5.27 -16.63
C ALA A 179 -15.69 5.26 -15.15
N LEU A 180 -14.45 4.86 -14.83
CA LEU A 180 -13.91 4.88 -13.47
C LEU A 180 -13.85 6.31 -12.91
N LEU A 181 -13.32 7.26 -13.70
CA LEU A 181 -13.32 8.67 -13.33
C LEU A 181 -14.74 9.18 -13.09
N GLY A 182 -15.69 8.83 -13.96
CA GLY A 182 -17.10 9.17 -13.80
C GLY A 182 -17.71 8.62 -12.51
N ALA A 183 -17.41 7.36 -12.16
CA ALA A 183 -17.87 6.74 -10.93
C ALA A 183 -17.30 7.43 -9.68
N VAL A 184 -16.01 7.77 -9.70
CA VAL A 184 -15.34 8.50 -8.60
C VAL A 184 -15.91 9.91 -8.45
N VAL A 185 -16.02 10.67 -9.55
CA VAL A 185 -16.59 12.03 -9.55
C VAL A 185 -18.05 12.02 -9.09
N SER A 186 -18.85 11.03 -9.49
CA SER A 186 -20.23 10.88 -9.03
C SER A 186 -20.32 10.68 -7.52
N SER A 187 -19.48 9.79 -6.97
CA SER A 187 -19.43 9.53 -5.52
C SER A 187 -18.96 10.75 -4.74
N LEU A 188 -17.93 11.46 -5.24
CA LEU A 188 -17.44 12.70 -4.64
C LEU A 188 -18.51 13.80 -4.66
N ALA A 189 -19.23 13.96 -5.77
CA ALA A 189 -20.32 14.92 -5.89
C ALA A 189 -21.46 14.62 -4.89
N ALA A 190 -21.81 13.34 -4.71
CA ALA A 190 -22.81 12.93 -3.73
C ALA A 190 -22.35 13.26 -2.29
N MET A 191 -21.10 12.95 -1.94
CA MET A 191 -20.54 13.25 -0.61
C MET A 191 -20.47 14.75 -0.33
N LEU A 192 -19.99 15.56 -1.29
CA LEU A 192 -19.92 17.01 -1.14
C LEU A 192 -21.30 17.66 -1.02
N ASN A 193 -22.29 17.17 -1.78
CA ASN A 193 -23.67 17.64 -1.67
C ASN A 193 -24.30 17.28 -0.33
N ALA A 194 -24.03 16.07 0.20
CA ALA A 194 -24.48 15.67 1.52
C ALA A 194 -23.86 16.57 2.62
N ALA A 195 -22.53 16.76 2.59
CA ALA A 195 -21.82 17.63 3.53
C ALA A 195 -22.33 19.09 3.46
N SER A 196 -22.54 19.61 2.25
CA SER A 196 -23.11 20.93 2.02
C SER A 196 -24.53 21.09 2.57
N THR A 197 -25.36 20.04 2.45
CA THR A 197 -26.72 20.03 2.99
C THR A 197 -26.68 20.06 4.52
N ILE A 198 -25.87 19.20 5.14
CA ILE A 198 -25.65 19.18 6.59
C ILE A 198 -25.18 20.57 7.06
N PHE A 199 -24.18 21.16 6.40
CA PHE A 199 -23.71 22.48 6.78
C PHE A 199 -24.79 23.57 6.62
N SER A 200 -25.44 23.63 5.47
CA SER A 200 -26.39 24.71 5.18
C SER A 200 -27.66 24.64 6.03
N MET A 201 -28.15 23.43 6.33
CA MET A 201 -29.38 23.21 7.10
C MET A 201 -29.11 23.09 8.60
N ASP A 202 -28.18 22.21 8.98
CA ASP A 202 -27.99 21.83 10.39
C ASP A 202 -27.02 22.75 11.12
N VAL A 203 -26.15 23.47 10.40
CA VAL A 203 -25.24 24.47 11.00
C VAL A 203 -25.72 25.88 10.70
N PHE A 204 -25.74 26.28 9.43
CA PHE A 204 -26.02 27.66 9.03
C PHE A 204 -27.45 28.07 9.35
N LYS A 205 -28.44 27.32 8.88
CA LYS A 205 -29.84 27.67 9.16
C LYS A 205 -30.17 27.48 10.64
N LYS A 206 -29.72 26.40 11.27
CA LYS A 206 -30.05 26.14 12.69
C LYS A 206 -29.40 27.11 13.68
N PHE A 207 -28.12 27.43 13.52
CA PHE A 207 -27.34 28.16 14.54
C PHE A 207 -26.85 29.54 14.10
N ILE A 208 -26.61 29.78 12.81
CA ILE A 208 -26.04 31.05 12.33
C ILE A 208 -27.14 32.04 11.92
N ARG A 209 -28.10 31.61 11.11
CA ARG A 209 -29.20 32.45 10.63
C ARG A 209 -30.53 31.68 10.49
N PRO A 210 -31.27 31.49 11.60
CA PRO A 210 -32.56 30.79 11.64
C PRO A 210 -33.62 31.27 10.66
N LYS A 211 -33.63 32.56 10.37
CA LYS A 211 -34.60 33.20 9.46
C LYS A 211 -34.07 33.35 8.02
N ALA A 212 -33.02 32.61 7.64
CA ALA A 212 -32.50 32.66 6.28
C ALA A 212 -33.55 32.16 5.27
N SER A 213 -33.72 32.91 4.17
CA SER A 213 -34.58 32.49 3.05
C SER A 213 -33.99 31.27 2.34
N GLN A 214 -34.84 30.46 1.70
CA GLN A 214 -34.41 29.27 0.96
C GLN A 214 -33.34 29.61 -0.10
N ALA A 215 -33.51 30.72 -0.82
CA ALA A 215 -32.53 31.18 -1.81
C ALA A 215 -31.16 31.54 -1.20
N THR A 216 -31.14 31.96 0.07
CA THR A 216 -29.89 32.23 0.80
C THR A 216 -29.25 30.92 1.24
N THR A 217 -30.04 29.99 1.80
CA THR A 217 -29.55 28.67 2.21
C THR A 217 -28.95 27.88 1.04
N VAL A 218 -29.59 27.90 -0.14
CA VAL A 218 -29.07 27.25 -1.36
C VAL A 218 -27.75 27.89 -1.82
N ARG A 219 -27.63 29.22 -1.77
CA ARG A 219 -26.37 29.91 -2.10
C ARG A 219 -25.24 29.54 -1.14
N VAL A 220 -25.54 29.49 0.16
CA VAL A 220 -24.58 29.04 1.18
C VAL A 220 -24.17 27.59 0.94
N GLY A 221 -25.12 26.70 0.61
CA GLY A 221 -24.81 25.32 0.24
C GLY A 221 -23.87 25.22 -0.96
N ARG A 222 -24.13 25.95 -2.04
CA ARG A 222 -23.24 25.98 -3.22
C ARG A 222 -21.83 26.48 -2.87
N PHE A 223 -21.73 27.50 -2.03
CA PHE A 223 -20.45 28.00 -1.54
C PHE A 223 -19.74 26.95 -0.68
N ALA A 224 -20.46 26.24 0.19
CA ALA A 224 -19.92 25.18 1.02
C ALA A 224 -19.35 24.02 0.20
N VAL A 225 -20.00 23.63 -0.92
CA VAL A 225 -19.45 22.61 -1.84
C VAL A 225 -18.06 23.03 -2.34
N VAL A 226 -17.93 24.28 -2.82
CA VAL A 226 -16.63 24.79 -3.32
C VAL A 226 -15.60 24.85 -2.20
N ALA A 227 -15.98 25.36 -1.03
CA ALA A 227 -15.09 25.46 0.12
C ALA A 227 -14.59 24.08 0.59
N PHE A 228 -15.48 23.10 0.76
CA PHE A 228 -15.11 21.74 1.13
C PHE A 228 -14.27 21.06 0.04
N GLY A 229 -14.57 21.30 -1.23
CA GLY A 229 -13.76 20.82 -2.35
C GLY A 229 -12.32 21.35 -2.30
N ILE A 230 -12.13 22.64 -2.03
CA ILE A 230 -10.80 23.24 -1.87
C ILE A 230 -10.05 22.59 -0.70
N VAL A 231 -10.70 22.45 0.46
CA VAL A 231 -10.09 21.80 1.64
C VAL A 231 -9.68 20.36 1.30
N ALA A 232 -10.54 19.60 0.63
CA ALA A 232 -10.24 18.23 0.24
C ALA A 232 -9.02 18.15 -0.70
N VAL A 233 -8.90 19.04 -1.68
CA VAL A 233 -7.74 19.10 -2.60
C VAL A 233 -6.44 19.38 -1.84
N PHE A 234 -6.47 20.22 -0.82
CA PHE A 234 -5.29 20.52 0.00
C PHE A 234 -4.91 19.40 0.97
N LEU A 235 -5.91 18.68 1.51
CA LEU A 235 -5.67 17.56 2.44
C LEU A 235 -5.24 16.27 1.73
N ALA A 236 -5.80 15.99 0.55
CA ALA A 236 -5.55 14.74 -0.19
C ALA A 236 -4.06 14.35 -0.32
N PRO A 237 -3.13 15.23 -0.75
CA PRO A 237 -1.71 14.85 -0.85
C PRO A 237 -1.03 14.64 0.51
N GLN A 238 -1.51 15.28 1.58
CA GLN A 238 -0.94 15.12 2.92
C GLN A 238 -1.26 13.74 3.49
N LEU A 239 -2.40 13.16 3.14
CA LEU A 239 -2.82 11.82 3.58
C LEU A 239 -2.03 10.69 2.90
N GLY A 240 -1.31 10.98 1.80
CA GLY A 240 -0.41 10.05 1.15
C GLY A 240 1.05 10.16 1.61
N ASN A 241 1.35 11.06 2.56
CA ASN A 241 2.69 11.23 3.10
C ASN A 241 2.95 10.17 4.20
N PRO A 242 3.97 9.30 4.06
CA PRO A 242 4.34 8.30 5.07
C PRO A 242 4.64 8.90 6.45
N ALA A 243 5.00 10.19 6.52
CA ALA A 243 5.24 10.91 7.78
C ALA A 243 3.96 11.24 8.57
N ILE A 244 2.77 11.13 7.97
CA ILE A 244 1.47 11.45 8.59
C ILE A 244 0.64 10.17 8.81
N SER A 245 0.66 9.22 7.87
CA SER A 245 0.08 7.88 8.05
C SER A 245 0.63 6.89 7.03
N ASN A 246 0.82 5.63 7.44
CA ASN A 246 1.24 4.54 6.56
C ASN A 246 0.15 4.17 5.51
N SER A 247 -1.11 4.54 5.73
CA SER A 247 -2.21 4.38 4.77
C SER A 247 -3.45 5.20 5.15
N ILE A 248 -4.23 5.63 4.15
CA ILE A 248 -5.55 6.26 4.40
C ILE A 248 -6.53 5.29 5.09
N PHE A 249 -6.36 3.98 4.84
CA PHE A 249 -7.18 2.96 5.47
C PHE A 249 -6.93 2.85 6.97
N THR A 250 -5.69 3.09 7.42
CA THR A 250 -5.35 3.12 8.85
C THR A 250 -6.06 4.27 9.57
N ILE A 251 -6.11 5.46 8.97
CA ILE A 251 -6.80 6.63 9.56
C ILE A 251 -8.31 6.42 9.69
N ILE A 252 -8.94 5.72 8.74
CA ILE A 252 -10.39 5.52 8.72
C ILE A 252 -10.82 4.37 9.66
N GLN A 253 -9.91 3.45 9.98
CA GLN A 253 -10.18 2.26 10.79
C GLN A 253 -9.80 2.38 12.27
N GLU A 254 -9.01 3.39 12.66
CA GLU A 254 -8.79 3.81 14.06
C GLU A 254 -9.84 4.84 14.53
#